data_AF-A0A7U7EVH9-F1
#
_entry.id   AF-A0A7U7EVH9-F1
#
_cell.length_a   1.000
_cell.length_b   1.000
_cell.length_c   1.000
_cell.angle_alpha   90.00
_cell.angle_beta   90.00
_cell.angle_gamma   90.00
#
_symmetry.space_group_name_H-M   'P 1'
#
loop_
_entity.id
_entity.type
_entity.pdbx_description
1 polymer ?
#
loop_
_entity_poly.entity_id
_entity_poly.type
_entity_poly.pdbx_seq_one_letter_code
_entity_poly.pdbx_strand_id
1 'polypeptide(L)'
;MPKIIVPPTPENTYRGEEKFVKKLYATPTQIHQLFGVCRSTVYNWLKDYREDNLGVENLYIDYSPIGTLINISKLEEYLIRKHKKWY
;
A
#
# COMPACT_ATOMS: atom_id res chain seq x y z
N MET A 1 12.00 31.34 -42.67
CA MET A 1 10.79 30.98 -41.89
C MET A 1 10.91 31.62 -40.51
N PRO A 2 9.95 32.44 -40.07
CA PRO A 2 10.03 33.04 -38.74
C PRO A 2 9.90 31.96 -37.68
N LYS A 3 10.78 31.98 -36.66
CA LYS A 3 10.66 31.12 -35.48
C LYS A 3 9.46 31.62 -34.67
N ILE A 4 8.37 30.86 -34.69
CA ILE A 4 7.21 31.14 -33.86
C ILE A 4 7.55 30.64 -32.45
N ILE A 5 7.81 31.57 -31.52
CA ILE A 5 8.05 31.28 -30.11
C ILE A 5 6.71 31.44 -29.39
N VAL A 6 5.81 30.46 -29.52
CA VAL A 6 4.59 30.44 -28.70
C VAL A 6 4.93 29.78 -27.36
N PRO A 7 4.66 30.42 -26.22
CA PRO A 7 4.80 29.76 -24.94
C PRO A 7 3.84 28.56 -24.84
N PRO A 8 4.23 27.50 -24.13
CA PRO A 8 3.36 26.35 -23.92
C PRO A 8 2.10 26.77 -23.15
N THR A 9 0.93 26.50 -23.72
CA THR A 9 -0.41 26.61 -23.14
C THR A 9 -0.98 25.21 -22.88
N PRO A 10 -1.99 25.04 -22.00
CA PRO A 10 -2.65 23.75 -21.79
C PRO A 10 -3.18 23.11 -23.07
N GLU A 11 -3.63 23.92 -24.04
CA GLU A 11 -4.19 23.47 -25.32
C GLU A 11 -3.11 22.99 -26.32
N ASN A 12 -1.88 23.50 -26.20
CA ASN A 12 -0.76 23.14 -27.08
C ASN A 12 0.28 22.22 -26.40
N THR A 13 0.06 21.86 -25.14
CA THR A 13 0.96 21.04 -24.33
C THR A 13 0.25 19.73 -23.96
N TYR A 14 0.69 18.61 -24.54
CA TYR A 14 0.22 17.29 -24.12
C TYR A 14 0.73 16.99 -22.70
N ARG A 15 -0.10 17.26 -21.68
CA ARG A 15 0.09 16.75 -20.33
C ARG A 15 -0.61 15.39 -20.29
N GLY A 16 0.16 14.30 -20.31
CA GLY A 16 -0.41 12.95 -20.19
C GLY A 16 -1.26 12.83 -18.91
N GLU A 17 -2.26 11.96 -18.91
CA GLU A 17 -3.10 11.73 -17.74
C GLU A 17 -2.26 11.25 -16.54
N GLU A 18 -2.36 11.95 -15.40
CA GLU A 18 -1.78 11.48 -14.15
C GLU A 18 -2.48 10.19 -13.71
N LYS A 19 -1.79 9.05 -13.88
CA LYS A 19 -2.27 7.76 -13.38
C LYS A 19 -1.76 7.54 -11.96
N PHE A 20 -2.66 7.70 -10.99
CA PHE A 20 -2.40 7.28 -9.61
C PHE A 20 -2.39 5.75 -9.54
N VAL A 21 -1.20 5.15 -9.54
CA VAL A 21 -1.06 3.71 -9.34
C VAL A 21 -1.16 3.41 -7.85
N LYS A 22 -2.23 2.74 -7.43
CA LYS A 22 -2.36 2.26 -6.05
C LYS A 22 -1.24 1.25 -5.78
N LYS A 23 -0.35 1.56 -4.83
CA LYS A 23 0.66 0.59 -4.37
C LYS A 23 -0.06 -0.66 -3.86
N LEU A 24 0.29 -1.82 -4.40
CA LEU A 24 -0.30 -3.09 -3.99
C LEU A 24 0.38 -3.65 -2.73
N TYR A 25 1.70 -3.47 -2.65
CA TYR A 25 2.54 -3.98 -1.58
C TYR A 25 3.36 -2.87 -0.94
N ALA A 26 3.65 -3.03 0.35
CA ALA A 26 4.52 -2.15 1.11
C ALA A 26 5.31 -2.93 2.17
N THR A 27 6.48 -2.41 2.54
CA THR A 27 7.27 -2.97 3.65
C THR A 27 6.60 -2.64 4.99
N PRO A 28 6.91 -3.38 6.08
CA PRO A 28 6.43 -3.03 7.42
C PRO A 28 6.76 -1.58 7.84
N THR A 29 7.91 -1.05 7.39
CA THR A 29 8.30 0.35 7.59
C THR A 29 7.30 1.30 6.94
N GLN A 30 6.96 1.05 5.67
CA GLN A 30 6.01 1.88 4.93
C GLN A 30 4.58 1.74 5.49
N ILE A 31 4.17 0.55 5.92
CA ILE A 31 2.84 0.32 6.51
C ILE A 31 2.67 1.12 7.80
N HIS A 32 3.63 1.10 8.73
CA HIS A 32 3.44 1.82 9.99
C HIS A 32 3.34 3.33 9.77
N GLN A 33 4.06 3.88 8.78
CA GLN A 33 3.94 5.28 8.37
C GLN A 33 2.58 5.55 7.71
N LEU A 34 2.15 4.69 6.79
CA LEU A 34 0.89 4.83 6.06
C LEU A 34 -0.33 4.82 6.98
N PHE A 35 -0.34 3.94 7.99
CA PHE A 35 -1.45 3.79 8.92
C PHE A 35 -1.33 4.68 10.17
N GLY A 36 -0.23 5.44 10.31
CA GLY A 36 -0.01 6.31 11.48
C GLY A 36 0.12 5.54 12.80
N VAL A 37 0.73 4.35 12.78
CA VAL A 37 0.89 3.48 13.95
C VAL A 37 2.36 3.19 14.26
N CYS A 38 2.62 2.68 15.45
CA CYS A 38 3.95 2.18 15.83
C CYS A 38 4.35 0.97 14.99
N ARG A 39 5.65 0.82 14.70
CA ARG A 39 6.17 -0.32 13.94
C ARG A 39 5.89 -1.66 14.63
N SER A 40 5.92 -1.70 15.97
CA SER A 40 5.55 -2.87 16.77
C SER A 40 4.11 -3.31 16.55
N THR A 41 3.18 -2.36 16.37
CA THR A 41 1.78 -2.65 16.05
C THR A 41 1.64 -3.44 14.76
N VAL A 42 2.41 -3.08 13.72
CA VAL A 42 2.41 -3.82 12.45
C VAL A 42 2.92 -5.25 12.64
N TYR A 43 4.01 -5.44 13.39
CA TYR A 43 4.52 -6.78 13.68
C TYR A 43 3.55 -7.62 14.52
N ASN A 44 2.82 -6.99 15.45
CA ASN A 44 1.76 -7.67 16.20
C ASN A 44 0.64 -8.13 15.26
N TRP A 45 0.22 -7.31 14.28
CA TRP A 45 -0.75 -7.75 13.27
C TRP A 45 -0.27 -8.97 12.48
N LEU A 46 1.01 -8.98 12.05
CA LEU A 46 1.59 -10.13 11.34
C LEU A 46 1.69 -11.38 12.23
N LYS A 47 2.00 -11.19 13.52
CA LYS A 47 2.00 -12.29 14.51
C LYS A 47 0.60 -12.87 14.66
N ASP A 48 -0.38 -12.02 14.94
CA ASP A 48 -1.77 -12.45 15.14
C ASP A 48 -2.35 -13.11 13.88
N TYR A 49 -1.96 -12.63 12.69
CA TYR A 49 -2.35 -13.24 11.42
C TYR A 49 -1.78 -14.67 11.24
N ARG A 50 -0.57 -14.94 11.73
CA ARG A 50 0.01 -16.29 11.70
C ARG A 50 -0.71 -17.25 12.64
N GLU A 51 -1.28 -16.73 13.73
CA GLU A 51 -2.07 -17.52 14.68
C GLU A 51 -3.49 -17.77 14.15
N ASP A 52 -4.14 -16.76 13.58
CA ASP A 52 -5.44 -16.87 12.93
C ASP A 52 -5.54 -15.86 11.78
N ASN A 53 -5.60 -16.39 10.56
CA ASN A 53 -5.65 -15.58 9.34
C ASN A 53 -7.07 -15.06 9.02
N LEU A 54 -8.09 -15.47 9.78
CA LEU A 54 -9.50 -15.08 9.60
C LEU A 54 -10.01 -15.32 8.16
N GLY A 55 -9.48 -16.33 7.48
CA GLY A 55 -9.79 -16.65 6.09
C GLY A 55 -9.30 -15.62 5.08
N VAL A 56 -8.33 -14.79 5.44
CA VAL A 56 -7.59 -13.91 4.51
C VAL A 56 -6.31 -14.64 4.12
N GLU A 57 -6.14 -14.89 2.84
CA GLU A 57 -4.93 -15.54 2.31
C GLU A 57 -3.97 -14.52 1.69
N ASN A 58 -2.68 -14.86 1.69
CA ASN A 58 -1.62 -14.08 1.04
C ASN A 58 -1.53 -12.62 1.53
N LEU A 59 -1.75 -12.38 2.84
CA LEU A 59 -1.64 -11.05 3.45
C LEU A 59 -0.24 -10.46 3.31
N TYR A 60 0.79 -11.30 3.42
CA TYR A 60 2.17 -10.90 3.21
C TYR A 60 2.95 -11.99 2.48
N ILE A 61 4.07 -11.59 1.88
CA ILE A 61 5.05 -12.47 1.23
C ILE A 61 6.40 -12.19 1.87
N ASP A 62 7.06 -13.23 2.35
CA ASP A 62 8.46 -13.17 2.73
C ASP A 62 9.32 -13.50 1.50
N TYR A 63 10.10 -12.53 1.03
CA TYR A 63 11.02 -12.71 -0.11
C TYR A 63 12.46 -12.93 0.33
N SER A 64 12.74 -12.78 1.64
CA SER A 64 13.99 -13.16 2.28
C SER A 64 13.74 -13.40 3.78
N PRO A 65 14.70 -13.97 4.54
CA PRO A 65 14.54 -14.19 5.98
C PRO A 65 14.20 -12.93 6.80
N ILE A 66 14.51 -11.74 6.27
CA ILE A 66 14.27 -10.44 6.91
C ILE A 66 13.32 -9.54 6.10
N GLY A 67 12.94 -9.96 4.90
CA GLY A 67 12.26 -9.14 3.91
C GLY A 67 10.81 -9.58 3.75
N THR A 68 9.89 -8.73 4.18
CA THR A 68 8.44 -8.95 4.08
C THR A 68 7.77 -7.85 3.26
N LEU A 69 6.89 -8.23 2.35
CA LEU A 69 5.98 -7.34 1.63
C LEU A 69 4.55 -7.63 2.07
N ILE A 70 3.85 -6.60 2.56
CA ILE A 70 2.47 -6.70 3.01
C ILE A 70 1.55 -6.19 1.91
N ASN A 71 0.55 -6.98 1.53
CA ASN A 71 -0.51 -6.56 0.61
C ASN A 71 -1.45 -5.61 1.35
N ILE A 72 -1.50 -4.34 0.92
CA ILE A 72 -2.22 -3.28 1.62
C ILE A 72 -3.73 -3.57 1.67
N SER A 73 -4.32 -4.02 0.56
CA SER A 73 -5.77 -4.28 0.49
C SER A 73 -6.15 -5.47 1.35
N LYS A 74 -5.30 -6.51 1.41
CA LYS A 74 -5.52 -7.67 2.27
C LYS A 74 -5.33 -7.36 3.75
N LEU A 75 -4.39 -6.48 4.09
CA LEU A 75 -4.24 -5.99 5.45
C LEU A 75 -5.51 -5.28 5.94
N GLU A 76 -6.07 -4.39 5.12
CA GLU A 76 -7.33 -3.70 5.44
C GLU A 76 -8.48 -4.69 5.67
N GLU A 77 -8.64 -5.66 4.76
CA GLU A 77 -9.62 -6.75 4.88
C GLU A 77 -9.46 -7.54 6.19
N TYR A 78 -8.22 -7.92 6.53
CA TYR A 78 -7.91 -8.65 7.76
C TYR A 78 -8.24 -7.84 9.01
N LEU A 79 -7.87 -6.56 9.05
CA LEU A 79 -8.12 -5.70 10.22
C LEU A 79 -9.62 -5.48 10.45
N ILE A 80 -10.41 -5.33 9.37
CA ILE A 80 -11.88 -5.24 9.46
C ILE A 80 -12.48 -6.52 10.02
N ARG A 81 -12.07 -7.69 9.50
CA ARG A 81 -12.54 -9.00 10.00
C ARG A 81 -12.14 -9.22 11.45
N LYS A 82 -10.91 -8.84 11.81
CA LYS A 82 -10.41 -8.93 13.18
C LYS A 82 -11.30 -8.11 14.11
N HIS A 83 -11.61 -6.86 13.79
CA HIS A 83 -12.49 -6.04 14.62
C HIS A 83 -13.86 -6.68 14.84
N LYS A 84 -14.47 -7.25 13.79
CA LYS A 84 -15.77 -7.96 13.85
C LYS A 84 -15.75 -9.29 14.61
N LYS A 85 -14.58 -9.89 14.87
CA LYS A 85 -14.48 -11.10 15.69
C LYS A 85 -14.61 -10.77 17.18
N TRP A 86 -14.21 -9.56 17.57
CA TRP A 86 -14.19 -9.09 18.95
C TRP A 86 -15.43 -8.27 19.35
N TYR A 87 -16.33 -8.00 18.40
CA TYR A 87 -17.61 -7.29 18.57
C TYR A 87 -18.74 -8.10 17.93
#